data_AF-X5GJP7-F1
#
_entry.id   AF-X5GJP7-F1
#
_cell.length_a   1.000
_cell.length_b   1.000
_cell.length_c   1.000
_cell.angle_alpha   90.00
_cell.angle_beta   90.00
_cell.angle_gamma   90.00
#
_symmetry.space_group_name_H-M   'P 1'
#
loop_
_entity.id
_entity.type
_entity.pdbx_description
1 polymer ?
#
loop_
_entity_poly.entity_id
_entity_poly.type
_entity_poly.pdbx_seq_one_letter_code
_entity_poly.pdbx_strand_id
1 'polypeptide(L)'
;MFFYRYMLFSFILRKIKNLVVNLLFFAIFLYFSSLIFIAMKEGISVAFAYKDPKNVAIYAYKYLKWCYYNSGSLTYSIFFKAGVSLVIPFWFYLKISKINWSRFFRSLFEYVFSMLKKDTYDSRNLEFNGKNNIDFEKTDYREELYRIKRNAIIEIEESINKMTSEILCIKNKKDSENYNNIIDKN
;
A
#
# COMPACT_ATOMS: atom_id res chain seq x y z
N MET A 1 -46.84 -18.80 -6.30
CA MET A 1 -46.80 -17.41 -5.79
C MET A 1 -45.75 -17.17 -4.69
N PHE A 2 -45.48 -18.13 -3.80
CA PHE A 2 -44.49 -18.00 -2.71
C PHE A 2 -43.02 -17.88 -3.17
N PHE A 3 -42.61 -18.60 -4.22
CA PHE A 3 -41.26 -18.52 -4.76
C PHE A 3 -40.88 -17.11 -5.25
N TYR A 4 -41.82 -16.40 -5.88
CA TYR A 4 -41.59 -15.03 -6.34
C TYR A 4 -41.41 -14.05 -5.17
N ARG A 5 -42.19 -14.23 -4.09
CA ARG A 5 -42.06 -13.45 -2.86
C ARG A 5 -40.72 -13.71 -2.15
N TYR A 6 -40.27 -14.95 -2.12
CA TYR A 6 -38.97 -15.33 -1.55
C TYR A 6 -37.80 -14.76 -2.37
N MET A 7 -37.90 -14.77 -3.71
CA MET A 7 -36.88 -14.19 -4.60
C MET A 7 -36.76 -12.67 -4.41
N LEU A 8 -37.90 -11.97 -4.29
CA LEU A 8 -37.93 -10.53 -3.98
C LEU A 8 -37.32 -10.22 -2.60
N PHE A 9 -37.64 -11.03 -1.59
CA PHE A 9 -37.07 -10.90 -0.26
C PHE A 9 -35.55 -11.13 -0.25
N SER A 10 -35.07 -12.15 -0.96
CA SER A 10 -33.64 -12.40 -1.13
C SER A 10 -32.93 -11.25 -1.86
N PHE A 11 -33.60 -10.62 -2.83
CA PHE A 11 -33.06 -9.46 -3.55
C PHE A 11 -32.95 -8.23 -2.61
N ILE A 12 -33.98 -8.00 -1.80
CA ILE A 12 -34.01 -6.94 -0.78
C ILE A 12 -32.93 -7.18 0.28
N LEU A 13 -32.81 -8.40 0.81
CA LEU A 13 -31.76 -8.77 1.77
C LEU A 13 -30.35 -8.55 1.21
N ARG A 14 -30.13 -8.88 -0.07
CA ARG A 14 -28.85 -8.65 -0.75
C ARG A 14 -28.51 -7.16 -0.85
N LYS A 15 -29.52 -6.30 -1.09
CA LYS A 15 -29.37 -4.84 -1.08
C LYS A 15 -29.14 -4.29 0.34
N ILE A 16 -29.84 -4.83 1.35
CA ILE A 16 -29.67 -4.44 2.77
C ILE A 16 -28.25 -4.72 3.25
N LYS A 17 -27.66 -5.86 2.89
CA LYS A 17 -26.26 -6.16 3.25
C LYS A 17 -25.30 -5.07 2.77
N ASN A 18 -25.44 -4.64 1.51
CA ASN A 18 -24.63 -3.54 0.97
C ASN A 18 -24.95 -2.20 1.65
N LEU A 19 -26.21 -1.95 2.00
CA LEU A 19 -26.61 -0.75 2.71
C LEU A 19 -25.96 -0.68 4.10
N VAL A 20 -25.98 -1.77 4.86
CA VAL A 20 -25.34 -1.85 6.19
C VAL A 20 -23.84 -1.61 6.09
N VAL A 21 -23.17 -2.22 5.12
CA VAL A 21 -21.73 -2.01 4.89
C VAL A 21 -21.43 -0.54 4.55
N ASN A 22 -22.22 0.05 3.66
CA ASN A 22 -22.07 1.47 3.29
C ASN A 22 -22.33 2.39 4.48
N LEU A 23 -23.32 2.07 5.32
CA LEU A 23 -23.67 2.85 6.50
C LEU A 23 -22.57 2.77 7.57
N LEU A 24 -21.98 1.60 7.76
CA LEU A 24 -20.84 1.40 8.64
C LEU A 24 -19.61 2.16 8.14
N PHE A 25 -19.34 2.11 6.83
CA PHE A 25 -18.28 2.89 6.20
C PHE A 25 -18.51 4.40 6.38
N PHE A 26 -19.75 4.86 6.19
CA PHE A 26 -20.13 6.26 6.40
C PHE A 26 -19.95 6.70 7.86
N ALA A 27 -20.30 5.85 8.83
CA ALA A 27 -20.09 6.13 10.25
C ALA A 27 -18.59 6.26 10.60
N ILE A 28 -17.75 5.36 10.06
CA ILE A 28 -16.30 5.42 10.22
C ILE A 28 -15.75 6.71 9.59
N PHE A 29 -16.20 7.04 8.38
CA PHE A 29 -15.80 8.26 7.67
C PHE A 29 -16.15 9.52 8.48
N LEU A 30 -17.38 9.62 8.99
CA LEU A 30 -17.82 10.74 9.83
C LEU A 30 -17.00 10.87 11.11
N TYR A 31 -16.64 9.75 11.73
CA TYR A 31 -15.79 9.74 12.92
C TYR A 31 -14.41 10.34 12.64
N PHE A 32 -13.72 9.86 11.59
CA PHE A 32 -12.42 10.40 11.21
C PHE A 32 -12.49 11.87 10.78
N SER A 33 -13.53 12.23 10.03
CA SER A 33 -13.76 13.62 9.65
C SER A 33 -13.93 14.53 10.87
N SER A 34 -14.72 14.09 11.85
CA SER A 34 -14.94 14.82 13.10
C SER A 34 -13.65 14.95 13.94
N LEU A 35 -12.83 13.90 14.01
CA LEU A 35 -11.53 13.96 14.69
C LEU A 35 -10.58 14.96 14.04
N ILE A 36 -10.48 14.96 12.71
CA ILE A 36 -9.64 15.91 11.97
C ILE A 36 -10.16 17.33 12.16
N PHE A 37 -11.47 17.51 12.18
CA PHE A 37 -12.08 18.80 12.43
C PHE A 37 -11.70 19.34 13.83
N ILE A 38 -11.80 18.51 14.87
CA ILE A 38 -11.38 18.86 16.24
C ILE A 38 -9.88 19.20 16.25
N ALA A 39 -9.05 18.39 15.59
CA ALA A 39 -7.61 18.61 15.52
C ALA A 39 -7.25 19.95 14.85
N MET A 40 -7.98 20.35 13.80
CA MET A 40 -7.76 21.63 13.12
C MET A 40 -8.32 22.84 13.88
N LYS A 41 -9.34 22.63 14.71
CA LYS A 41 -9.99 23.70 15.46
C LYS A 41 -9.30 23.97 16.80
N GLU A 42 -9.08 22.92 17.59
CA GLU A 42 -8.59 22.99 18.98
C GLU A 42 -7.17 22.44 19.14
N GLY A 43 -6.61 21.82 18.10
CA GLY A 43 -5.28 21.23 18.11
C GLY A 43 -5.29 19.71 18.29
N ILE A 44 -4.18 19.10 17.86
CA ILE A 44 -4.02 17.64 17.82
C ILE A 44 -4.11 17.01 19.22
N SER A 45 -3.54 17.65 20.24
CA SER A 45 -3.57 17.19 21.63
C SER A 45 -5.00 17.00 22.14
N VAL A 46 -5.88 17.96 21.82
CA VAL A 46 -7.29 17.94 22.23
C VAL A 46 -8.06 16.87 21.47
N ALA A 47 -7.79 16.69 20.18
CA ALA A 47 -8.41 15.61 19.40
C ALA A 47 -8.14 14.21 19.97
N PHE A 48 -6.93 13.98 20.51
CA PHE A 48 -6.60 12.71 21.18
C PHE A 48 -7.23 12.56 22.56
N ALA A 49 -7.55 13.66 23.24
CA ALA A 49 -8.34 13.60 24.47
C ALA A 49 -9.78 13.14 24.20
N TYR A 50 -10.33 13.47 23.03
CA TYR A 50 -11.61 12.97 22.54
C TYR A 50 -11.48 11.63 21.80
N LYS A 51 -10.75 10.66 22.36
CA LYS A 51 -10.60 9.32 21.76
C LYS A 51 -11.90 8.54 21.68
N ASP A 52 -12.85 8.82 22.58
CA ASP A 52 -14.12 8.11 22.61
C ASP A 52 -15.07 8.60 21.51
N PRO A 53 -15.62 7.70 20.67
CA PRO A 53 -16.51 8.07 19.58
C PRO A 53 -17.77 8.80 20.05
N LYS A 54 -18.26 8.47 21.26
CA LYS A 54 -19.37 9.18 21.89
C LYS A 54 -19.03 10.66 22.13
N ASN A 55 -17.83 10.94 22.63
CA ASN A 55 -17.43 12.30 22.97
C ASN A 55 -17.16 13.11 21.70
N VAL A 56 -16.58 12.50 20.66
CA VAL A 56 -16.43 13.11 19.33
C VAL A 56 -17.79 13.48 18.73
N ALA A 57 -18.77 12.57 18.79
CA ALA A 57 -20.11 12.81 18.27
C ALA A 57 -20.83 13.94 19.03
N ILE A 58 -20.71 13.97 20.37
CA ILE A 58 -21.27 15.04 21.20
C ILE A 58 -20.62 16.38 20.86
N TYR A 59 -19.29 16.40 20.66
CA TYR A 59 -18.58 17.61 20.26
C TYR A 59 -19.05 18.12 18.91
N ALA A 60 -19.07 17.24 17.90
CA ALA A 60 -19.51 17.59 16.55
C ALA A 60 -20.95 18.13 16.55
N TYR A 61 -21.86 17.50 17.30
CA TYR A 61 -23.23 17.95 17.46
C TYR A 61 -23.31 19.32 18.13
N LYS A 62 -22.62 19.53 19.27
CA LYS A 62 -22.59 20.83 19.95
C LYS A 62 -22.04 21.93 19.05
N TYR A 63 -21.04 21.60 18.24
CA TYR A 63 -20.44 22.55 17.32
C TYR A 63 -21.36 22.90 16.16
N LEU A 64 -21.98 21.90 15.51
CA LEU A 64 -23.00 22.12 14.48
C LEU A 64 -24.16 22.95 15.01
N LYS A 65 -24.62 22.65 16.24
CA LYS A 65 -25.64 23.44 16.93
C LYS A 65 -25.20 24.90 17.10
N TRP A 66 -23.96 25.12 17.55
CA TRP A 66 -23.41 26.48 17.68
C TRP A 66 -23.34 27.21 16.33
N CYS A 67 -22.89 26.54 15.27
CA CYS A 67 -22.85 27.10 13.92
C CYS A 67 -24.25 27.47 13.40
N TYR A 68 -25.27 26.67 13.72
CA TYR A 68 -26.65 26.95 13.33
C TYR A 68 -27.19 28.22 13.99
N TYR A 69 -26.98 28.38 15.30
CA TYR A 69 -27.46 29.57 16.03
C TYR A 69 -26.62 30.82 15.79
N ASN A 70 -25.35 30.67 15.39
CA ASN A 70 -24.42 31.78 15.18
C ASN A 70 -23.95 31.85 13.72
N SER A 71 -24.88 31.68 12.78
CA SER A 71 -24.59 31.67 11.34
C SER A 71 -23.91 32.96 10.87
N GLY A 72 -24.27 34.10 11.47
CA GLY A 72 -23.67 35.41 11.20
C GLY A 72 -22.22 35.59 11.68
N SER A 73 -21.72 34.72 12.56
CA SER A 73 -20.33 34.76 13.03
C SER A 73 -19.44 33.71 12.35
N LEU A 74 -19.94 33.00 11.33
CA LEU A 74 -19.18 32.00 10.61
C LEU A 74 -18.14 32.66 9.70
N THR A 75 -16.88 32.70 10.14
CA THR A 75 -15.76 33.13 9.31
C THR A 75 -15.43 32.08 8.24
N TYR A 76 -14.90 32.53 7.09
CA TYR A 76 -14.37 31.67 6.04
C TYR A 76 -13.40 30.58 6.55
N SER A 77 -12.61 30.88 7.59
CA SER A 77 -11.73 29.91 8.24
C SER A 77 -12.46 28.66 8.74
N ILE A 78 -13.67 28.80 9.28
CA ILE A 78 -14.46 27.68 9.79
C ILE A 78 -14.91 26.77 8.64
N PHE A 79 -15.39 27.37 7.54
CA PHE A 79 -15.76 26.62 6.34
C PHE A 79 -14.58 25.89 5.72
N PHE A 80 -13.42 26.55 5.65
CA PHE A 80 -12.19 25.92 5.16
C PHE A 80 -11.79 24.72 6.02
N LYS A 81 -11.77 24.86 7.35
CA LYS A 81 -11.46 23.75 8.28
C LYS A 81 -12.45 22.60 8.15
N ALA A 82 -13.75 22.90 8.04
CA ALA A 82 -14.79 21.88 7.83
C ALA A 82 -14.59 21.16 6.48
N GLY A 83 -14.35 21.90 5.40
CA GLY A 83 -14.08 21.32 4.07
C GLY A 83 -12.86 20.41 4.08
N VAL A 84 -11.74 20.87 4.63
CA VAL A 84 -10.51 20.08 4.72
C VAL A 84 -10.71 18.82 5.57
N SER A 85 -11.49 18.91 6.66
CA SER A 85 -11.81 17.76 7.50
C SER A 85 -12.62 16.67 6.79
N LEU A 86 -13.32 16.98 5.70
CA LEU A 86 -14.03 16.01 4.85
C LEU A 86 -13.12 15.46 3.74
N VAL A 87 -12.25 16.32 3.19
CA VAL A 87 -11.35 15.95 2.08
C VAL A 87 -10.23 15.02 2.55
N ILE A 88 -9.64 15.24 3.72
CA ILE A 88 -8.49 14.44 4.19
C ILE A 88 -8.86 12.95 4.36
N PRO A 89 -9.93 12.56 5.07
CA PRO A 89 -10.33 11.16 5.18
C PRO A 89 -10.62 10.53 3.82
N PHE A 90 -11.23 11.30 2.91
CA PHE A 90 -11.55 10.84 1.56
C PHE A 90 -10.28 10.59 0.73
N TRP A 91 -9.30 11.49 0.80
CA TRP A 91 -8.03 11.34 0.12
C TRP A 91 -7.23 10.15 0.67
N PHE A 92 -7.26 9.95 1.99
CA PHE A 92 -6.68 8.78 2.65
C PHE A 92 -7.34 7.49 2.15
N TYR A 93 -8.67 7.47 2.08
CA TYR A 93 -9.42 6.34 1.54
C TYR A 93 -9.01 6.01 0.10
N LEU A 94 -8.87 7.01 -0.78
CA LEU A 94 -8.43 6.79 -2.16
C LEU A 94 -7.01 6.20 -2.24
N LYS A 95 -6.08 6.66 -1.40
CA LYS A 95 -4.73 6.09 -1.34
C LYS A 95 -4.74 4.65 -0.84
N ILE A 96 -5.45 4.41 0.25
CA ILE A 96 -5.65 3.10 0.88
C ILE A 96 -6.26 2.12 -0.13
N SER A 97 -7.27 2.54 -0.89
CA SER A 97 -7.93 1.68 -1.88
C SER A 97 -7.02 1.24 -3.03
N LYS A 98 -5.95 1.99 -3.31
CA LYS A 98 -4.98 1.65 -4.37
C LYS A 98 -3.86 0.73 -3.90
N ILE A 99 -3.75 0.47 -2.60
CA ILE A 99 -2.75 -0.45 -2.04
C ILE A 99 -3.19 -1.88 -2.36
N ASN A 100 -2.24 -2.73 -2.78
CA ASN A 100 -2.49 -4.15 -2.95
C ASN A 100 -2.58 -4.84 -1.57
N TRP A 101 -3.76 -4.76 -0.96
CA TRP A 101 -4.06 -5.29 0.37
C TRP A 101 -3.66 -6.76 0.54
N SER A 102 -3.75 -7.58 -0.52
CA SER A 102 -3.38 -8.99 -0.47
C SER A 102 -1.91 -9.20 -0.08
N ARG A 103 -1.00 -8.40 -0.65
CA ARG A 103 0.44 -8.47 -0.38
C ARG A 103 0.78 -7.87 0.99
N PHE A 104 0.08 -6.79 1.36
CA PHE A 104 0.27 -6.15 2.66
C PHE A 104 -0.16 -7.06 3.81
N PHE A 105 -1.37 -7.65 3.75
CA PHE A 105 -1.84 -8.59 4.76
C PHE A 105 -1.02 -9.87 4.80
N ARG A 106 -0.56 -10.39 3.66
CA ARG A 106 0.33 -11.55 3.66
C ARG A 106 1.64 -11.28 4.39
N SER A 107 2.31 -10.16 4.08
CA SER A 107 3.54 -9.77 4.77
C SER A 107 3.32 -9.52 6.26
N LEU A 108 2.22 -8.85 6.61
CA LEU A 108 1.88 -8.56 8.00
C LEU A 108 1.51 -9.84 8.78
N PHE A 109 0.83 -10.78 8.13
CA PHE A 109 0.51 -12.08 8.72
C PHE A 109 1.77 -12.92 8.90
N GLU A 110 2.65 -13.00 7.89
CA GLU A 110 3.96 -13.67 7.99
C GLU A 110 4.81 -13.07 9.12
N TYR A 111 4.81 -11.73 9.25
CA TYR A 111 5.50 -11.04 10.34
C TYR A 111 4.93 -11.38 11.72
N VAL A 112 3.62 -11.28 11.93
CA VAL A 112 2.97 -11.62 13.21
C VAL A 112 3.16 -13.09 13.57
N PHE A 113 3.05 -14.00 12.59
CA PHE A 113 3.28 -15.43 12.80
C PHE A 113 4.74 -15.75 13.13
N SER A 114 5.69 -15.01 12.53
CA SER A 114 7.12 -15.14 12.86
C SER A 114 7.43 -14.65 14.27
N MET A 115 6.71 -13.64 14.76
CA MET A 115 6.85 -13.13 16.12
C MET A 115 6.28 -14.13 17.13
N LEU A 116 5.10 -14.69 16.85
CA LEU A 116 4.47 -15.73 17.69
C LEU A 116 5.28 -17.04 17.74
N LYS A 117 5.98 -17.41 16.65
CA LYS A 117 6.88 -18.58 16.64
C LYS A 117 8.16 -18.38 17.46
N LYS A 118 8.58 -17.15 17.73
CA LYS A 118 9.83 -16.87 18.44
C LYS A 118 9.76 -17.18 19.94
N ASP A 119 8.56 -17.19 20.51
CA ASP A 119 8.33 -17.50 21.93
C ASP A 119 8.15 -19.00 22.21
N THR A 120 8.27 -19.86 21.20
CA THR A 120 8.16 -21.32 21.33
C THR A 120 9.44 -22.04 20.90
N TYR A 121 10.59 -21.61 21.43
CA TYR A 121 11.80 -22.45 21.43
C TYR A 121 11.86 -23.23 22.76
N ASP A 122 10.96 -24.21 22.90
CA ASP A 122 11.26 -25.41 23.71
C ASP A 122 11.66 -26.51 22.73
N SER A 123 12.85 -27.05 22.96
CA SER A 123 13.50 -28.05 22.14
C SER A 123 12.70 -29.34 22.17
N ARG A 124 11.87 -29.60 21.15
CA ARG A 124 11.45 -30.96 20.86
C ARG A 124 11.37 -31.17 19.36
N ASN A 125 12.24 -32.07 18.90
CA ASN A 125 12.22 -32.71 17.61
C ASN A 125 10.77 -33.03 17.21
N LEU A 126 10.25 -32.27 16.26
CA LEU A 126 9.02 -32.60 15.57
C LEU A 126 9.32 -32.53 14.08
N GLU A 127 9.79 -33.68 13.57
CA GLU A 127 9.56 -34.09 12.19
C GLU A 127 8.07 -33.92 11.87
N PHE A 128 7.71 -32.79 11.30
CA PHE A 128 6.41 -32.62 10.66
C PHE A 128 6.57 -32.94 9.18
N ASN A 129 6.49 -34.23 8.89
CA ASN A 129 6.09 -34.76 7.60
C ASN A 129 4.64 -34.32 7.33
N GLY A 130 4.48 -33.07 6.87
CA GLY A 130 3.20 -32.44 6.58
C GLY A 130 3.11 -32.13 5.10
N LYS A 131 2.73 -33.13 4.29
CA LYS A 131 2.23 -32.95 2.93
C LYS A 131 1.09 -31.93 2.93
N ASN A 132 1.38 -30.69 2.59
CA ASN A 132 0.38 -29.75 2.10
C ASN A 132 0.80 -29.35 0.68
N ASN A 133 0.07 -29.90 -0.29
CA ASN A 133 0.08 -29.49 -1.68
C ASN A 133 -0.13 -27.98 -1.77
N ILE A 134 0.95 -27.24 -2.01
CA ILE A 134 0.91 -25.83 -2.39
C ILE A 134 1.64 -25.76 -3.73
N ASP A 135 0.87 -25.52 -4.80
CA ASP A 135 1.27 -25.26 -6.18
C ASP A 135 2.77 -25.24 -6.46
N PHE A 136 3.32 -26.44 -6.73
CA PHE A 136 4.71 -26.62 -7.17
C PHE A 136 5.00 -25.96 -8.52
N GLU A 137 3.96 -25.64 -9.30
CA GLU A 137 4.10 -25.10 -10.65
C GLU A 137 4.58 -23.63 -10.64
N LYS A 138 4.22 -22.82 -9.63
CA LYS A 138 4.63 -21.40 -9.57
C LYS A 138 6.01 -21.14 -9.00
N THR A 139 6.55 -22.08 -8.23
CA THR A 139 7.93 -22.02 -7.71
C THR A 139 8.96 -22.24 -8.83
N ASP A 140 8.66 -23.15 -9.76
CA ASP A 140 9.53 -23.49 -10.89
C ASP A 140 9.74 -22.29 -11.83
N TYR A 141 8.65 -21.62 -12.25
CA TYR A 141 8.73 -20.41 -13.07
C TYR A 141 9.57 -19.29 -12.45
N ARG A 142 9.59 -19.19 -11.11
CA ARG A 142 10.35 -18.14 -10.43
C ARG A 142 11.84 -18.45 -10.44
N GLU A 143 12.22 -19.69 -10.19
CA GLU A 143 13.60 -20.14 -10.25
C GLU A 143 14.14 -20.09 -11.68
N GLU A 144 13.32 -20.50 -12.67
CA GLU A 144 13.66 -20.42 -14.09
C GLU A 144 13.85 -18.96 -14.54
N LEU A 145 12.97 -18.05 -14.11
CA LEU A 145 13.12 -16.60 -14.38
C LEU A 145 14.42 -16.05 -13.78
N TYR A 146 14.80 -16.44 -12.56
CA TYR A 146 16.07 -16.01 -11.96
C TYR A 146 17.27 -16.58 -12.71
N ARG A 147 17.18 -17.83 -13.20
CA ARG A 147 18.23 -18.46 -14.01
C ARG A 147 18.41 -17.74 -15.35
N ILE A 148 17.32 -17.45 -16.06
CA ILE A 148 17.35 -16.70 -17.32
C ILE A 148 17.93 -15.31 -17.11
N LYS A 149 17.51 -14.59 -16.07
CA LYS A 149 18.06 -13.26 -15.75
C LYS A 149 19.56 -13.31 -15.47
N ARG A 150 20.02 -14.29 -14.69
CA ARG A 150 21.44 -14.45 -14.37
C ARG A 150 22.25 -14.74 -15.64
N ASN A 151 21.78 -15.66 -16.48
CA ASN A 151 22.47 -16.02 -17.72
C ASN A 151 22.55 -14.84 -18.69
N ALA A 152 21.46 -14.09 -18.85
CA ALA A 152 21.46 -12.89 -19.69
C ALA A 152 22.44 -11.81 -19.20
N ILE A 153 22.56 -11.62 -17.87
CA ILE A 153 23.54 -10.68 -17.31
C ILE A 153 24.97 -11.14 -17.63
N ILE A 154 25.27 -12.42 -17.45
CA ILE A 154 26.60 -12.99 -17.74
C ILE A 154 26.96 -12.83 -19.22
N GLU A 155 26.03 -13.14 -20.13
CA GLU A 155 26.26 -12.98 -21.57
C GLU A 155 26.47 -11.53 -21.98
N ILE A 156 25.71 -10.60 -21.39
CA ILE A 156 25.88 -9.17 -21.62
C ILE A 156 27.25 -8.70 -21.11
N GLU A 157 27.66 -9.09 -19.91
CA GLU A 157 28.97 -8.76 -19.35
C GLU A 157 30.11 -9.31 -20.22
N GLU A 158 30.00 -10.57 -20.67
CA GLU A 158 31.00 -11.18 -21.54
C GLU A 158 31.09 -10.47 -22.90
N SER A 159 29.94 -10.11 -23.49
CA SER A 159 29.90 -9.33 -24.73
C SER A 159 30.49 -7.93 -24.57
N ILE A 160 30.23 -7.25 -23.45
CA ILE A 160 30.80 -5.93 -23.14
C ILE A 160 32.32 -6.04 -22.98
N ASN A 161 32.79 -7.05 -22.25
CA ASN A 161 34.22 -7.27 -22.02
C ASN A 161 34.96 -7.57 -23.33
N LYS A 162 34.37 -8.41 -24.18
CA LYS A 162 34.90 -8.71 -25.51
C LYS A 162 34.98 -7.46 -26.38
N MET A 163 33.88 -6.71 -26.49
CA MET A 163 33.85 -5.45 -27.26
C MET A 163 34.88 -4.45 -26.73
N THR A 164 35.00 -4.32 -25.40
CA THR A 164 35.98 -3.44 -24.76
C THR A 164 37.41 -3.86 -25.11
N SER A 165 37.71 -5.16 -25.06
CA SER A 165 39.02 -5.69 -25.42
C SER A 165 39.35 -5.45 -26.90
N GLU A 166 38.38 -5.62 -27.80
CA GLU A 166 38.54 -5.36 -29.23
C GLU A 166 38.78 -3.88 -29.51
N ILE A 167 38.04 -2.97 -28.86
CA ILE A 167 38.25 -1.52 -28.97
C ILE A 167 39.65 -1.14 -28.47
N LEU A 168 40.08 -1.70 -27.33
CA LEU A 168 41.41 -1.44 -26.79
C LEU A 168 42.53 -1.99 -27.70
N CYS A 169 42.36 -3.18 -28.26
CA CYS A 169 43.31 -3.75 -29.22
C CYS A 169 43.38 -2.93 -30.52
N ILE A 170 42.24 -2.49 -31.06
CA ILE A 170 42.19 -1.63 -32.25
C ILE A 170 42.85 -0.29 -31.98
N LYS A 171 42.62 0.30 -30.80
CA LYS A 171 43.25 1.55 -30.38
C LYS A 171 44.77 1.42 -30.29
N ASN A 172 45.27 0.38 -29.61
CA ASN A 172 46.70 0.11 -29.50
C ASN A 172 47.36 -0.15 -30.87
N LYS A 173 46.65 -0.81 -31.79
CA LYS A 173 47.14 -1.01 -33.17
C LYS A 173 47.25 0.31 -33.94
N LYS A 174 46.23 1.18 -33.86
CA LYS A 174 46.27 2.52 -34.45
C LYS A 174 47.40 3.38 -33.90
N ASP A 175 47.63 3.33 -32.59
CA ASP A 175 48.70 4.08 -31.95
C ASP A 175 50.09 3.56 -32.42
N SER A 176 50.25 2.25 -32.60
CA SER A 176 51.49 1.65 -33.15
C SER A 176 51.75 1.98 -34.63
N GLU A 177 50.71 2.00 -35.48
CA GLU A 177 50.82 2.37 -36.90
C GLU A 177 51.13 3.86 -37.08
N ASN A 178 50.62 4.72 -36.18
CA ASN A 178 50.95 6.14 -36.17
C ASN A 178 52.41 6.38 -35.77
N TYR A 179 52.94 5.62 -34.80
CA TYR A 179 54.35 5.70 -34.41
C TYR A 179 55.29 5.25 -35.54
N ASN A 180 54.95 4.18 -36.26
CA ASN A 180 55.78 3.69 -37.36
C ASN A 180 55.81 4.66 -38.57
N ASN A 181 54.68 5.31 -38.89
CA ASN A 181 54.61 6.30 -39.96
C ASN A 181 55.37 7.62 -39.67
N ILE A 182 55.68 7.91 -38.41
CA ILE A 182 56.50 9.07 -38.01
C ILE A 182 57.99 8.76 -38.16
N ILE A 183 58.40 7.50 -38.02
CA ILE A 183 59.80 7.08 -38.12
C ILE A 183 60.24 6.95 -39.59
N ASP A 184 59.37 6.48 -40.48
CA ASP A 184 59.69 6.33 -41.93
C ASP A 184 59.69 7.65 -42.73
N LYS A 185 59.42 8.80 -42.09
CA LYS A 185 59.38 10.13 -42.74
C LYS A 185 60.55 11.05 -42.41
N ASN A 186 61.57 10.57 -41.70
CA ASN A 186 62.80 11.31 -41.42
C ASN A 186 64.01 10.74 -42.18
#